data_AF-A0A4D7YJ19-F1
#
_entry.id   AF-A0A4D7YJ19-F1
#
_cell.length_a   1.000
_cell.length_b   1.000
_cell.length_c   1.000
_cell.angle_alpha   90.00
_cell.angle_beta   90.00
_cell.angle_gamma   90.00
#
_symmetry.space_group_name_H-M   'P 1'
#
loop_
_entity.id
_entity.type
_entity.pdbx_description
1 polymer ?
#
loop_
_entity_poly.entity_id
_entity_poly.type
_entity_poly.pdbx_seq_one_letter_code
_entity_poly.pdbx_strand_id
1 'polypeptide(L)'
;MRIFTASLATETNTFSPVPTDMDAFRAAFYAGPGEHPETPTLCSSPVPILRRRGKAEGFTVIEGTSCWAEPAGLIQRQTYETLRDTILAELGAALPVDAVVLGLHGAMVAQGYDDPEGDFLSRIRALVGPDVLVAAEFDPHSHLTPLRVKNLDIMATFLEFPHTDFEERGEHVVEMALRTLRGEIKPVISTFDCRMITIYPTSREPMRSYVDRLKAMEGQDGVLSISVIHGFMAGDVPDMGTRIVVVTDNDRAKGDALAEKLGHELYAMRKLTAMPMLDTESGLDQVLAIRRNNPDRPVVVSDIWDNPGGGVAGDATHILRRMVERGMDNIAVATIWDPIAVSFCHAAGEGAEIDLRIGGKSSPEGGEPLDFRIKVMRAAEAGWQSFRNSRVTLGRTAVVRPLGTQIDIILITSRTQTYEPDIFSNLGVDFAKKDVLLVKSTNHFHAGFAPVASEIVYIAAPTSYPTDPAKTPYRKASLELWPRVADPLGLD
;
A
#
# COMPACT_ATOMS: atom_id res chain seq x y z
N MET A 1 -10.47 -6.63 -31.61
CA MET A 1 -10.45 -6.72 -30.14
C MET A 1 -10.99 -5.42 -29.55
N ARG A 2 -11.91 -5.51 -28.59
CA ARG A 2 -12.46 -4.42 -27.79
C ARG A 2 -12.20 -4.76 -26.32
N ILE A 3 -11.38 -3.97 -25.65
CA ILE A 3 -10.96 -4.24 -24.28
C ILE A 3 -11.44 -3.11 -23.38
N PHE A 4 -12.23 -3.44 -22.35
CA PHE A 4 -12.61 -2.50 -21.30
C PHE A 4 -11.57 -2.52 -20.18
N THR A 5 -11.22 -1.35 -19.65
CA THR A 5 -10.27 -1.22 -18.52
C THR A 5 -10.73 -0.17 -17.53
N ALA A 6 -10.55 -0.45 -16.24
CA ALA A 6 -10.95 0.43 -15.14
C ALA A 6 -10.16 0.09 -13.87
N SER A 7 -10.34 0.90 -12.82
CA SER A 7 -9.73 0.65 -11.51
C SER A 7 -10.63 1.11 -10.36
N LEU A 8 -10.73 0.27 -9.34
CA LEU A 8 -11.37 0.61 -8.07
C LEU A 8 -10.49 0.03 -6.97
N ALA A 9 -9.85 0.90 -6.20
CA ALA A 9 -8.78 0.47 -5.31
C ALA A 9 -8.73 1.28 -4.01
N THR A 10 -8.53 0.58 -2.90
CA THR A 10 -7.97 1.12 -1.66
C THR A 10 -7.57 -0.07 -0.79
N GLU A 11 -6.82 0.16 0.28
CA GLU A 11 -6.53 -0.84 1.30
C GLU A 11 -7.29 -0.48 2.56
N THR A 12 -7.98 -1.44 3.17
CA THR A 12 -8.83 -1.17 4.34
C THR A 12 -8.28 -1.78 5.62
N ASN A 13 -7.84 -0.91 6.53
CA ASN A 13 -7.57 -1.27 7.92
C ASN A 13 -8.87 -1.26 8.72
N THR A 14 -9.41 -2.43 8.98
CA THR A 14 -10.69 -2.61 9.71
C THR A 14 -10.65 -2.16 11.18
N PHE A 15 -9.46 -1.86 11.72
CA PHE A 15 -9.25 -1.31 13.07
C PHE A 15 -9.07 0.20 13.06
N SER A 16 -8.92 0.80 11.88
CA SER A 16 -8.67 2.23 11.75
C SER A 16 -9.88 3.06 12.15
N PRO A 17 -9.65 4.16 12.91
CA PRO A 17 -10.70 5.11 13.27
C PRO A 17 -11.01 6.09 12.13
N VAL A 18 -10.21 6.11 11.05
CA VAL A 18 -10.35 7.05 9.93
C VAL A 18 -11.31 6.48 8.90
N PRO A 19 -12.52 7.02 8.68
CA PRO A 19 -13.44 6.49 7.68
C PRO A 19 -12.99 6.81 6.25
N THR A 20 -13.42 5.99 5.28
CA THR A 20 -13.18 6.23 3.85
C THR A 20 -14.50 6.56 3.15
N ASP A 21 -14.63 7.75 2.59
CA ASP A 21 -15.81 8.21 1.85
C ASP A 21 -15.46 8.61 0.40
N MET A 22 -16.42 9.19 -0.33
CA MET A 22 -16.20 9.61 -1.73
C MET A 22 -15.15 10.71 -1.86
N ASP A 23 -15.05 11.59 -0.86
CA ASP A 23 -14.08 12.69 -0.90
C ASP A 23 -12.66 12.16 -0.69
N ALA A 24 -12.47 11.08 0.05
CA ALA A 24 -11.19 10.37 0.13
C ALA A 24 -10.70 9.88 -1.25
N PHE A 25 -11.59 9.34 -2.09
CA PHE A 25 -11.24 8.94 -3.47
C PHE A 25 -10.92 10.15 -4.35
N ARG A 26 -11.74 11.20 -4.29
CA ARG A 26 -11.53 12.44 -5.08
C ARG A 26 -10.25 13.18 -4.71
N ALA A 27 -9.91 13.21 -3.43
CA ALA A 27 -8.73 13.90 -2.92
C ALA A 27 -7.42 13.19 -3.34
N ALA A 28 -7.47 11.88 -3.56
CA ALA A 28 -6.32 11.06 -3.85
C ALA A 28 -6.17 10.79 -5.36
N PHE A 29 -7.04 9.98 -5.96
CA PHE A 29 -7.06 9.76 -7.41
C PHE A 29 -8.47 9.42 -7.89
N TYR A 30 -9.01 10.22 -8.81
CA TYR A 30 -10.28 9.97 -9.47
C TYR A 30 -10.19 10.48 -10.91
N ALA A 31 -10.34 9.57 -11.86
CA ALA A 31 -10.34 9.89 -13.28
C ALA A 31 -11.51 9.14 -13.95
N GLY A 32 -12.46 9.90 -14.52
CA GLY A 32 -13.49 9.33 -15.37
C GLY A 32 -12.96 8.95 -16.76
N PRO A 33 -13.82 8.37 -17.62
CA PRO A 33 -13.48 8.06 -19.01
C PRO A 33 -12.83 9.25 -19.74
N GLY A 34 -11.61 9.06 -20.24
CA GLY A 34 -10.85 10.08 -20.97
C GLY A 34 -10.08 11.10 -20.10
N GLU A 35 -10.15 10.99 -18.78
CA GLU A 35 -9.44 11.88 -17.83
C GLU A 35 -8.17 11.26 -17.23
N HIS A 36 -7.87 10.01 -17.58
CA HIS A 36 -6.74 9.28 -17.03
C HIS A 36 -5.39 9.88 -17.47
N PRO A 37 -4.39 9.93 -16.57
CA PRO A 37 -3.06 10.38 -16.93
C PRO A 37 -2.37 9.42 -17.91
N GLU A 38 -1.31 9.90 -18.56
CA GLU A 38 -0.43 9.07 -19.38
C GLU A 38 0.54 8.21 -18.52
N THR A 39 0.78 8.63 -17.29
CA THR A 39 1.65 7.93 -16.34
C THR A 39 0.86 6.86 -15.58
N PRO A 40 1.34 5.60 -15.53
CA PRO A 40 0.80 4.58 -14.65
C PRO A 40 0.76 5.04 -13.19
N THR A 41 -0.32 4.70 -12.51
CA THR A 41 -0.44 4.83 -11.05
C THR A 41 -0.52 3.45 -10.43
N LEU A 42 -0.23 3.33 -9.13
CA LEU A 42 -0.08 2.05 -8.43
C LEU A 42 -1.20 1.05 -8.75
N CYS A 43 -2.47 1.48 -8.75
CA CYS A 43 -3.61 0.59 -8.96
C CYS A 43 -4.29 0.76 -10.32
N SER A 44 -3.79 1.62 -11.21
CA SER A 44 -4.40 1.89 -12.51
C SER A 44 -3.45 1.71 -13.69
N SER A 45 -2.31 1.03 -13.50
CA SER A 45 -1.31 0.71 -14.52
C SER A 45 -1.90 0.13 -15.81
N PRO A 46 -2.86 -0.81 -15.79
CA PRO A 46 -3.38 -1.41 -17.02
C PRO A 46 -4.02 -0.41 -17.99
N VAL A 47 -4.56 0.72 -17.48
CA VAL A 47 -5.26 1.73 -18.29
C VAL A 47 -4.34 2.40 -19.32
N PRO A 48 -3.28 3.15 -18.93
CA PRO A 48 -2.36 3.75 -19.90
C PRO A 48 -1.59 2.70 -20.70
N ILE A 49 -1.32 1.52 -20.14
CA ILE A 49 -0.66 0.42 -20.85
C ILE A 49 -1.52 -0.04 -22.04
N LEU A 50 -2.79 -0.39 -21.79
CA LEU A 50 -3.71 -0.79 -22.84
C LEU A 50 -3.90 0.33 -23.85
N ARG A 51 -4.04 1.59 -23.42
CA ARG A 51 -4.12 2.73 -24.35
C ARG A 51 -2.94 2.77 -25.32
N ARG A 52 -1.71 2.59 -24.82
CA ARG A 52 -0.49 2.53 -25.66
C ARG A 52 -0.52 1.32 -26.60
N ARG A 53 -0.79 0.12 -26.09
CA ARG A 53 -0.84 -1.13 -26.86
C ARG A 53 -1.95 -1.09 -27.92
N GLY A 54 -3.12 -0.56 -27.60
CA GLY A 54 -4.26 -0.43 -28.50
C GLY A 54 -3.96 0.47 -29.70
N LYS A 55 -3.28 1.61 -29.47
CA LYS A 55 -2.77 2.47 -30.54
C LYS A 55 -1.73 1.76 -31.41
N ALA A 56 -0.80 1.02 -30.80
CA ALA A 56 0.30 0.36 -31.50
C ALA A 56 -0.16 -0.86 -32.32
N GLU A 57 -1.13 -1.62 -31.83
CA GLU A 57 -1.54 -2.91 -32.40
C GLU A 57 -2.90 -2.85 -33.12
N GLY A 58 -3.61 -1.72 -33.08
CA GLY A 58 -4.85 -1.51 -33.83
C GLY A 58 -6.09 -2.14 -33.20
N PHE A 59 -6.20 -2.16 -31.87
CA PHE A 59 -7.41 -2.58 -31.16
C PHE A 59 -8.07 -1.44 -30.38
N THR A 60 -9.36 -1.60 -30.07
CA THR A 60 -10.14 -0.59 -29.35
C THR A 60 -9.99 -0.79 -27.83
N VAL A 61 -9.58 0.27 -27.14
CA VAL A 61 -9.58 0.33 -25.67
C VAL A 61 -10.71 1.24 -25.23
N ILE A 62 -11.45 0.80 -24.23
CA ILE A 62 -12.57 1.52 -23.63
C ILE A 62 -12.21 1.74 -22.17
N GLU A 63 -11.94 2.99 -21.81
CA GLU A 63 -11.51 3.37 -20.47
C GLU A 63 -12.74 3.72 -19.64
N GLY A 64 -12.97 2.95 -18.57
CA GLY A 64 -13.90 3.26 -17.50
C GLY A 64 -13.21 4.00 -16.35
N THR A 65 -14.03 4.48 -15.43
CA THR A 65 -13.58 5.23 -14.25
C THR A 65 -12.50 4.46 -13.48
N SER A 66 -11.45 5.19 -13.10
CA SER A 66 -10.36 4.70 -12.26
C SER A 66 -10.24 5.58 -11.04
N CYS A 67 -10.28 4.95 -9.85
CA CYS A 67 -10.20 5.70 -8.61
C CYS A 67 -9.44 4.94 -7.52
N TRP A 68 -8.74 5.71 -6.69
CA TRP A 68 -8.01 5.22 -5.53
C TRP A 68 -8.15 6.19 -4.36
N ALA A 69 -8.28 5.64 -3.15
CA ALA A 69 -8.23 6.39 -1.89
C ALA A 69 -7.03 5.93 -1.05
N GLU A 70 -6.38 6.87 -0.38
CA GLU A 70 -5.33 6.57 0.61
C GLU A 70 -5.89 5.56 1.64
N PRO A 71 -5.17 4.45 1.93
CA PRO A 71 -5.63 3.39 2.83
C PRO A 71 -6.22 3.94 4.12
N ALA A 72 -7.36 3.46 4.58
CA ALA A 72 -7.99 3.93 5.83
C ALA A 72 -8.92 2.85 6.41
N GLY A 73 -9.83 3.24 7.29
CA GLY A 73 -10.93 2.41 7.76
C GLY A 73 -11.98 2.10 6.71
N LEU A 74 -13.05 1.43 7.15
CA LEU A 74 -14.10 0.91 6.27
C LEU A 74 -14.60 1.96 5.27
N ILE A 75 -14.73 1.52 4.02
CA ILE A 75 -15.37 2.32 2.98
C ILE A 75 -16.86 2.44 3.32
N GLN A 76 -17.37 3.67 3.27
CA GLN A 76 -18.79 3.93 3.40
C GLN A 76 -19.55 3.10 2.36
N ARG A 77 -20.61 2.40 2.78
CA ARG A 77 -21.40 1.53 1.88
C ARG A 77 -21.79 2.25 0.59
N GLN A 78 -22.37 3.43 0.74
CA GLN A 78 -22.86 4.23 -0.38
C GLN A 78 -21.74 4.62 -1.35
N THR A 79 -20.55 4.96 -0.84
CA THR A 79 -19.38 5.26 -1.68
C THR A 79 -18.99 4.06 -2.52
N TYR A 80 -18.81 2.89 -1.89
CA TYR A 80 -18.46 1.67 -2.62
C TYR A 80 -19.50 1.33 -3.68
N GLU A 81 -20.79 1.29 -3.31
CA GLU A 81 -21.87 0.95 -4.23
C GLU A 81 -21.94 1.94 -5.39
N THR A 82 -21.75 3.23 -5.13
CA THR A 82 -21.76 4.29 -6.17
C THR A 82 -20.59 4.13 -7.14
N LEU A 83 -19.37 3.91 -6.66
CA LEU A 83 -18.20 3.70 -7.51
C LEU A 83 -18.34 2.41 -8.32
N ARG A 84 -18.74 1.30 -7.68
CA ARG A 84 -18.99 0.01 -8.32
C ARG A 84 -20.02 0.16 -9.44
N ASP A 85 -21.18 0.74 -9.13
CA ASP A 85 -22.30 0.84 -10.07
C ASP A 85 -21.99 1.81 -11.21
N THR A 86 -21.16 2.83 -10.97
CA THR A 86 -20.64 3.71 -12.02
C THR A 86 -19.82 2.93 -13.05
N ILE A 87 -18.82 2.16 -12.60
CA ILE A 87 -17.95 1.38 -13.50
C ILE A 87 -18.75 0.27 -14.21
N LEU A 88 -19.70 -0.37 -13.52
CA LEU A 88 -20.58 -1.37 -14.14
C LEU A 88 -21.49 -0.77 -15.22
N ALA A 89 -22.00 0.45 -15.02
CA ALA A 89 -22.80 1.15 -16.02
C ALA A 89 -21.96 1.51 -17.26
N GLU A 90 -20.72 1.96 -17.06
CA GLU A 90 -19.77 2.24 -18.13
C GLU A 90 -19.42 0.98 -18.94
N LEU A 91 -19.16 -0.14 -18.26
CA LEU A 91 -18.95 -1.44 -18.90
C LEU A 91 -20.19 -1.88 -19.69
N GLY A 92 -21.39 -1.69 -19.12
CA GLY A 92 -22.66 -2.00 -19.79
C GLY A 92 -22.85 -1.20 -21.09
N ALA A 93 -22.49 0.08 -21.10
CA ALA A 93 -22.51 0.92 -22.29
C ALA A 93 -21.41 0.56 -23.31
N ALA A 94 -20.32 -0.08 -22.86
CA ALA A 94 -19.21 -0.50 -23.70
C ALA A 94 -19.46 -1.81 -24.46
N LEU A 95 -20.45 -2.61 -24.04
CA LEU A 95 -20.73 -3.92 -24.62
C LEU A 95 -21.08 -3.85 -26.12
N PRO A 96 -20.74 -4.89 -26.91
CA PRO A 96 -19.94 -6.07 -26.52
C PRO A 96 -18.45 -5.73 -26.38
N VAL A 97 -17.75 -6.48 -25.52
CA VAL A 97 -16.28 -6.42 -25.35
C VAL A 97 -15.70 -7.83 -25.42
N ASP A 98 -14.46 -7.95 -25.85
CA ASP A 98 -13.73 -9.22 -25.92
C ASP A 98 -12.99 -9.53 -24.60
N ALA A 99 -12.61 -8.47 -23.86
CA ALA A 99 -11.99 -8.60 -22.54
C ALA A 99 -12.30 -7.43 -21.61
N VAL A 100 -12.17 -7.70 -20.32
CA VAL A 100 -12.11 -6.74 -19.22
C VAL A 100 -10.77 -6.92 -18.51
N VAL A 101 -9.97 -5.87 -18.42
CA VAL A 101 -8.66 -5.88 -17.73
C VAL A 101 -8.66 -4.79 -16.67
N LEU A 102 -8.46 -5.16 -15.40
CA LEU A 102 -8.63 -4.23 -14.28
C LEU A 102 -7.32 -4.06 -13.51
N GLY A 103 -7.12 -2.86 -12.96
CA GLY A 103 -6.19 -2.65 -11.86
C GLY A 103 -6.97 -2.55 -10.55
N LEU A 104 -6.74 -3.46 -9.61
CA LEU A 104 -7.45 -3.54 -8.33
C LEU A 104 -6.43 -3.56 -7.18
N HIS A 105 -6.85 -3.29 -5.96
CA HIS A 105 -5.99 -3.50 -4.79
C HIS A 105 -6.14 -4.93 -4.26
N GLY A 106 -7.37 -5.33 -3.96
CA GLY A 106 -7.74 -6.64 -3.45
C GLY A 106 -7.79 -6.73 -1.93
N ALA A 107 -7.70 -5.61 -1.20
CA ALA A 107 -7.90 -5.54 0.25
C ALA A 107 -8.88 -4.42 0.63
N MET A 108 -9.82 -4.08 -0.25
CA MET A 108 -10.93 -3.22 0.14
C MET A 108 -11.83 -3.95 1.14
N VAL A 109 -12.38 -3.20 2.09
CA VAL A 109 -13.51 -3.65 2.92
C VAL A 109 -14.47 -2.49 3.04
N ALA A 110 -15.75 -2.74 2.76
CA ALA A 110 -16.79 -1.72 2.88
C ALA A 110 -17.80 -2.10 3.95
N GLN A 111 -18.58 -1.13 4.40
CA GLN A 111 -19.65 -1.38 5.37
C GLN A 111 -20.67 -2.39 4.83
N GLY A 112 -20.59 -3.64 5.31
CA GLY A 112 -21.44 -4.75 4.86
C GLY A 112 -20.86 -5.58 3.70
N TYR A 113 -19.61 -5.34 3.29
CA TYR A 113 -18.91 -6.09 2.25
C TYR A 113 -17.50 -6.44 2.72
N ASP A 114 -17.26 -7.73 2.97
CA ASP A 114 -15.93 -8.25 3.35
C ASP A 114 -15.03 -8.49 2.14
N ASP A 115 -15.62 -8.61 0.94
CA ASP A 115 -14.93 -8.79 -0.34
C ASP A 115 -15.56 -7.91 -1.43
N PRO A 116 -15.33 -6.58 -1.40
CA PRO A 116 -15.79 -5.64 -2.42
C PRO A 116 -15.30 -6.01 -3.84
N GLU A 117 -14.06 -6.47 -3.99
CA GLU A 117 -13.51 -6.88 -5.27
C GLU A 117 -14.17 -8.15 -5.81
N GLY A 118 -14.50 -9.12 -4.95
CA GLY A 118 -15.28 -10.30 -5.34
C GLY A 118 -16.71 -9.98 -5.73
N ASP A 119 -17.40 -9.10 -4.98
CA ASP A 119 -18.74 -8.59 -5.39
C ASP A 119 -18.64 -7.91 -6.77
N PHE A 120 -17.66 -7.04 -6.97
CA PHE A 120 -17.45 -6.33 -8.22
C PHE A 120 -17.15 -7.27 -9.40
N LEU A 121 -16.20 -8.20 -9.24
CA LEU A 121 -15.82 -9.17 -10.28
C LEU A 121 -16.97 -10.13 -10.61
N SER A 122 -17.77 -10.54 -9.62
CA SER A 122 -18.93 -11.39 -9.86
C SER A 122 -20.00 -10.69 -10.72
N ARG A 123 -20.19 -9.38 -10.53
CA ARG A 123 -21.12 -8.57 -11.32
C ARG A 123 -20.59 -8.31 -12.73
N ILE A 124 -19.30 -8.03 -12.86
CA ILE A 124 -18.63 -7.95 -14.17
C ILE A 124 -18.86 -9.24 -14.94
N ARG A 125 -18.54 -10.40 -14.33
CA ARG A 125 -18.72 -11.71 -14.97
C ARG A 125 -20.17 -11.96 -15.38
N ALA A 126 -21.14 -11.60 -14.54
CA ALA A 126 -22.56 -11.72 -14.88
C ALA A 126 -22.98 -10.82 -16.05
N LEU A 127 -22.36 -9.64 -16.18
CA LEU A 127 -22.66 -8.66 -17.23
C LEU A 127 -22.04 -9.03 -18.58
N VAL A 128 -20.79 -9.49 -18.59
CA VAL A 128 -20.04 -9.79 -19.84
C VAL A 128 -20.24 -11.22 -20.34
N GLY A 129 -20.63 -12.14 -19.45
CA GLY A 129 -20.80 -13.55 -19.75
C GLY A 129 -19.53 -14.40 -19.53
N PRO A 130 -19.65 -15.74 -19.69
CA PRO A 130 -18.57 -16.68 -19.40
C PRO A 130 -17.45 -16.68 -20.45
N ASP A 131 -17.72 -16.23 -21.68
CA ASP A 131 -16.78 -16.32 -22.80
C ASP A 131 -15.86 -15.10 -22.94
N VAL A 132 -16.17 -14.00 -22.26
CA VAL A 132 -15.35 -12.78 -22.25
C VAL A 132 -14.20 -12.95 -21.28
N LEU A 133 -12.98 -12.61 -21.69
CA LEU A 133 -11.82 -12.69 -20.82
C LEU A 133 -11.90 -11.65 -19.69
N VAL A 134 -11.69 -12.05 -18.44
CA VAL A 134 -11.58 -11.13 -17.29
C VAL A 134 -10.22 -11.32 -16.62
N ALA A 135 -9.39 -10.29 -16.66
CA ALA A 135 -8.06 -10.26 -16.08
C ALA A 135 -7.93 -9.12 -15.06
N ALA A 136 -7.12 -9.32 -14.02
CA ALA A 136 -6.85 -8.27 -13.06
C ALA A 136 -5.42 -8.32 -12.50
N GLU A 137 -4.84 -7.13 -12.36
CA GLU A 137 -3.66 -6.87 -11.55
C GLU A 137 -4.07 -6.50 -10.12
N PHE A 138 -3.29 -6.94 -9.13
CA PHE A 138 -3.52 -6.68 -7.71
C PHE A 138 -2.26 -6.22 -6.96
N ASP A 139 -2.47 -5.54 -5.84
CA ASP A 139 -1.46 -5.44 -4.79
C ASP A 139 -1.27 -6.81 -4.09
N PRO A 140 -0.06 -7.21 -3.65
CA PRO A 140 0.13 -8.44 -2.86
C PRO A 140 -0.51 -8.36 -1.46
N HIS A 141 -0.72 -7.16 -0.90
CA HIS A 141 -1.53 -6.94 0.29
C HIS A 141 -3.02 -7.08 -0.07
N SER A 142 -3.41 -8.32 -0.30
CA SER A 142 -4.70 -8.72 -0.84
C SER A 142 -5.34 -9.81 0.02
N HIS A 143 -6.65 -9.89 0.03
CA HIS A 143 -7.42 -11.00 0.58
C HIS A 143 -7.96 -11.83 -0.59
N LEU A 144 -7.22 -12.88 -0.97
CA LEU A 144 -7.64 -13.72 -2.09
C LEU A 144 -8.80 -14.62 -1.67
N THR A 145 -9.98 -14.37 -2.22
CA THR A 145 -11.20 -15.14 -1.97
C THR A 145 -11.49 -16.15 -3.08
N PRO A 146 -12.21 -17.25 -2.78
CA PRO A 146 -12.72 -18.17 -3.80
C PRO A 146 -13.62 -17.48 -4.83
N LEU A 147 -14.35 -16.44 -4.43
CA LEU A 147 -15.23 -15.68 -5.33
C LEU A 147 -14.43 -14.94 -6.40
N ARG A 148 -13.28 -14.36 -6.05
CA ARG A 148 -12.37 -13.72 -7.00
C ARG A 148 -11.79 -14.74 -7.98
N VAL A 149 -11.24 -15.85 -7.49
CA VAL A 149 -10.67 -16.93 -8.33
C VAL A 149 -11.68 -17.46 -9.33
N LYS A 150 -12.95 -17.62 -8.92
CA LYS A 150 -14.02 -18.13 -9.80
C LYS A 150 -14.36 -17.19 -10.97
N ASN A 151 -14.21 -15.87 -10.79
CA ASN A 151 -14.66 -14.88 -11.77
C ASN A 151 -13.54 -14.34 -12.68
N LEU A 152 -12.29 -14.71 -12.41
CA LEU A 152 -11.10 -14.32 -13.15
C LEU A 152 -10.58 -15.46 -14.03
N ASP A 153 -10.09 -15.12 -15.21
CA ASP A 153 -9.34 -16.02 -16.09
C ASP A 153 -7.82 -15.84 -15.87
N ILE A 154 -7.39 -14.61 -15.58
CA ILE A 154 -6.00 -14.24 -15.34
C ILE A 154 -5.94 -13.39 -14.08
N MET A 155 -4.97 -13.66 -13.22
CA MET A 155 -4.60 -12.75 -12.14
C MET A 155 -3.10 -12.73 -11.91
N ALA A 156 -2.60 -11.58 -11.51
CA ALA A 156 -1.23 -11.40 -11.04
C ALA A 156 -1.21 -10.34 -9.94
N THR A 157 -0.32 -10.48 -8.98
CA THR A 157 0.01 -9.39 -8.04
C THR A 157 1.32 -8.73 -8.41
N PHE A 158 1.60 -7.57 -7.80
CA PHE A 158 2.98 -7.11 -7.66
C PHE A 158 3.82 -8.19 -6.97
N LEU A 159 5.12 -8.23 -7.30
CA LEU A 159 6.08 -9.14 -6.69
C LEU A 159 6.99 -8.43 -5.69
N GLU A 160 7.06 -7.10 -5.72
CA GLU A 160 7.94 -6.33 -4.84
C GLU A 160 7.18 -5.68 -3.66
N PHE A 161 7.80 -5.73 -2.47
CA PHE A 161 7.46 -4.93 -1.30
C PHE A 161 8.76 -4.29 -0.76
N PRO A 162 9.03 -3.01 -1.07
CA PRO A 162 8.10 -1.99 -1.56
C PRO A 162 7.65 -2.17 -3.02
N HIS A 163 6.46 -1.66 -3.38
CA HIS A 163 5.84 -1.85 -4.71
C HIS A 163 6.53 -1.04 -5.79
N THR A 164 7.59 -1.60 -6.36
CA THR A 164 8.42 -0.93 -7.37
C THR A 164 8.18 -1.44 -8.78
N ASP A 165 7.36 -2.48 -8.93
CA ASP A 165 7.14 -3.25 -10.15
C ASP A 165 5.68 -3.22 -10.66
N PHE A 166 4.83 -2.33 -10.14
CA PHE A 166 3.42 -2.25 -10.56
C PHE A 166 3.25 -1.95 -12.06
N GLU A 167 4.12 -1.16 -12.69
CA GLU A 167 4.06 -0.95 -14.14
C GLU A 167 4.47 -2.22 -14.91
N GLU A 168 5.51 -2.92 -14.46
CA GLU A 168 5.98 -4.18 -15.05
C GLU A 168 4.91 -5.26 -14.96
N ARG A 169 4.22 -5.35 -13.82
CA ARG A 169 3.15 -6.33 -13.60
C ARG A 169 1.86 -5.96 -14.34
N GLY A 170 1.60 -4.68 -14.55
CA GLY A 170 0.54 -4.22 -15.44
C GLY A 170 0.79 -4.66 -16.89
N GLU A 171 2.02 -4.51 -17.38
CA GLU A 171 2.41 -4.98 -18.73
C GLU A 171 2.31 -6.51 -18.82
N HIS A 172 2.69 -7.24 -17.76
CA HIS A 172 2.58 -8.70 -17.69
C HIS A 172 1.11 -9.18 -17.81
N VAL A 173 0.19 -8.59 -17.06
CA VAL A 173 -1.25 -8.93 -17.13
C VAL A 173 -1.82 -8.60 -18.51
N VAL A 174 -1.48 -7.43 -19.07
CA VAL A 174 -1.93 -7.03 -20.41
C VAL A 174 -1.39 -7.96 -21.48
N GLU A 175 -0.11 -8.34 -21.41
CA GLU A 175 0.49 -9.28 -22.36
C GLU A 175 -0.19 -10.65 -22.29
N MET A 176 -0.39 -11.21 -21.10
CA MET A 176 -1.14 -12.47 -20.96
C MET A 176 -2.55 -12.37 -21.52
N ALA A 177 -3.24 -11.24 -21.30
CA ALA A 177 -4.58 -11.03 -21.83
C ALA A 177 -4.60 -11.00 -23.37
N LEU A 178 -3.67 -10.27 -23.99
CA LEU A 178 -3.56 -10.18 -25.44
C LEU A 178 -3.20 -11.54 -26.08
N ARG A 179 -2.27 -12.29 -25.48
CA ARG A 179 -1.92 -13.64 -25.96
C ARG A 179 -3.11 -14.61 -25.86
N THR A 180 -3.91 -14.49 -24.80
CA THR A 180 -5.14 -15.29 -24.63
C THR A 180 -6.18 -14.95 -25.69
N LEU A 181 -6.41 -13.65 -25.95
CA LEU A 181 -7.35 -13.19 -26.99
C LEU A 181 -6.92 -13.61 -28.41
N ARG A 182 -5.62 -13.79 -28.65
CA ARG A 182 -5.08 -14.31 -29.90
C ARG A 182 -5.10 -15.85 -29.99
N GLY A 183 -5.51 -16.53 -28.91
CA GLY A 183 -5.54 -17.99 -28.83
C GLY A 183 -4.17 -18.65 -28.71
N GLU A 184 -3.15 -17.90 -28.27
CA GLU A 184 -1.77 -18.39 -28.12
C GLU A 184 -1.54 -19.14 -26.82
N ILE A 185 -2.33 -18.84 -25.78
CA ILE A 185 -2.29 -19.45 -24.46
C ILE A 185 -3.72 -19.62 -23.93
N LYS A 186 -3.90 -20.52 -22.97
CA LYS A 186 -5.17 -20.73 -22.26
C LYS A 186 -4.92 -20.77 -20.74
N PRO A 187 -4.93 -19.61 -20.07
CA PRO A 187 -4.58 -19.49 -18.66
C PRO A 187 -5.49 -20.31 -17.74
N VAL A 188 -4.89 -20.89 -16.70
CA VAL A 188 -5.59 -21.61 -15.62
C VAL A 188 -5.00 -21.21 -14.28
N ILE A 189 -5.85 -20.69 -13.39
CA ILE A 189 -5.48 -20.26 -12.04
C ILE A 189 -5.52 -21.44 -11.07
N SER A 190 -4.43 -21.62 -10.31
CA SER A 190 -4.27 -22.56 -9.20
C SER A 190 -3.83 -21.81 -7.96
N THR A 191 -4.30 -22.23 -6.78
CA THR A 191 -4.03 -21.51 -5.53
C THR A 191 -3.67 -22.45 -4.39
N PHE A 192 -2.91 -21.95 -3.42
CA PHE A 192 -2.59 -22.67 -2.20
C PHE A 192 -2.64 -21.74 -0.98
N ASP A 193 -3.32 -22.18 0.08
CA ASP A 193 -3.45 -21.43 1.34
C ASP A 193 -2.32 -21.81 2.31
N CYS A 194 -1.45 -20.85 2.63
CA CYS A 194 -0.31 -21.09 3.51
C CYS A 194 -0.69 -21.07 5.00
N ARG A 195 -1.94 -20.74 5.35
CA ARG A 195 -2.43 -20.62 6.73
C ARG A 195 -1.50 -19.82 7.63
N MET A 196 -1.03 -18.69 7.14
CA MET A 196 -0.16 -17.78 7.89
C MET A 196 -0.41 -16.33 7.53
N ILE A 197 0.03 -15.42 8.39
CA ILE A 197 0.11 -13.98 8.11
C ILE A 197 1.37 -13.42 8.76
N THR A 198 2.18 -12.69 8.00
CA THR A 198 3.35 -11.94 8.48
C THR A 198 3.76 -10.91 7.44
N ILE A 199 4.92 -10.28 7.64
CA ILE A 199 5.49 -9.26 6.78
C ILE A 199 6.51 -9.92 5.85
N TYR A 200 6.50 -9.52 4.57
CA TYR A 200 7.32 -10.10 3.51
C TYR A 200 8.14 -9.05 2.74
N PRO A 201 9.07 -8.32 3.37
CA PRO A 201 9.87 -7.31 2.68
C PRO A 201 10.77 -7.99 1.64
N THR A 202 10.53 -7.74 0.36
CA THR A 202 11.25 -8.42 -0.74
C THR A 202 12.61 -7.80 -1.03
N SER A 203 12.92 -6.66 -0.39
CA SER A 203 14.22 -6.00 -0.48
C SER A 203 15.35 -6.71 0.28
N ARG A 204 15.06 -7.82 0.97
CA ARG A 204 16.02 -8.54 1.83
C ARG A 204 15.79 -10.05 1.84
N GLU A 205 16.80 -10.78 2.28
CA GLU A 205 16.67 -12.22 2.50
C GLU A 205 15.72 -12.55 3.67
N PRO A 206 15.00 -13.68 3.61
CA PRO A 206 15.02 -14.69 2.53
C PRO A 206 14.07 -14.37 1.35
N MET A 207 13.25 -13.32 1.48
CA MET A 207 12.22 -13.01 0.48
C MET A 207 12.79 -12.58 -0.86
N ARG A 208 13.95 -11.90 -0.88
CA ARG A 208 14.62 -11.50 -2.11
C ARG A 208 14.91 -12.70 -3.01
N SER A 209 15.69 -13.65 -2.51
CA SER A 209 16.02 -14.87 -3.26
C SER A 209 14.78 -15.70 -3.61
N TYR A 210 13.75 -15.69 -2.74
CA TYR A 210 12.49 -16.37 -3.03
C TYR A 210 11.78 -15.77 -4.25
N VAL A 211 11.56 -14.44 -4.27
CA VAL A 211 10.89 -13.73 -5.37
C VAL A 211 11.70 -13.82 -6.67
N ASP A 212 13.02 -13.71 -6.63
CA ASP A 212 13.86 -13.82 -7.83
C ASP A 212 13.70 -15.19 -8.50
N ARG A 213 13.57 -16.25 -7.69
CA ARG A 213 13.30 -17.59 -8.20
C ARG A 213 11.89 -17.73 -8.77
N LEU A 214 10.88 -17.07 -8.20
CA LEU A 214 9.53 -17.05 -8.78
C LEU A 214 9.55 -16.40 -10.17
N LYS A 215 10.20 -15.24 -10.29
CA LYS A 215 10.36 -14.52 -11.58
C LYS A 215 11.05 -15.40 -12.62
N ALA A 216 12.11 -16.13 -12.23
CA ALA A 216 12.83 -17.02 -13.14
C ALA A 216 12.01 -18.23 -13.65
N MET A 217 10.92 -18.60 -12.95
CA MET A 217 10.02 -19.67 -13.39
C MET A 217 8.96 -19.19 -14.39
N GLU A 218 8.64 -17.89 -14.42
CA GLU A 218 7.65 -17.35 -15.34
C GLU A 218 8.12 -17.49 -16.80
N GLY A 219 7.22 -17.95 -17.68
CA GLY A 219 7.52 -18.24 -19.08
C GLY A 219 8.22 -19.57 -19.35
N GLN A 220 8.54 -20.35 -18.30
CA GLN A 220 9.19 -21.66 -18.42
C GLN A 220 8.21 -22.80 -18.17
N ASP A 221 8.36 -23.89 -18.91
CA ASP A 221 7.59 -25.13 -18.76
C ASP A 221 6.05 -24.93 -18.69
N GLY A 222 5.48 -23.91 -19.35
CA GLY A 222 4.04 -23.65 -19.29
C GLY A 222 3.55 -22.93 -18.03
N VAL A 223 4.44 -22.39 -17.20
CA VAL A 223 4.10 -21.43 -16.14
C VAL A 223 3.99 -20.03 -16.74
N LEU A 224 2.83 -19.39 -16.62
CA LEU A 224 2.56 -18.07 -17.17
C LEU A 224 2.81 -16.95 -16.14
N SER A 225 2.42 -17.17 -14.89
CA SER A 225 2.58 -16.19 -13.82
C SER A 225 2.64 -16.89 -12.46
N ILE A 226 3.42 -16.34 -11.54
CA ILE A 226 3.38 -16.73 -10.13
C ILE A 226 3.15 -15.46 -9.31
N SER A 227 2.39 -15.56 -8.23
CA SER A 227 2.13 -14.44 -7.34
C SER A 227 2.05 -14.92 -5.89
N VAL A 228 2.50 -14.05 -4.98
CA VAL A 228 2.41 -14.27 -3.53
C VAL A 228 1.46 -13.23 -2.98
N ILE A 229 0.29 -13.69 -2.55
CA ILE A 229 -0.61 -12.89 -1.75
C ILE A 229 0.00 -12.84 -0.35
N HIS A 230 0.47 -11.67 0.07
CA HIS A 230 0.99 -11.46 1.42
C HIS A 230 -0.14 -11.56 2.45
N GLY A 231 -1.31 -11.05 2.09
CA GLY A 231 -2.37 -10.73 3.03
C GLY A 231 -2.15 -9.35 3.65
N PHE A 232 -3.17 -8.86 4.36
CA PHE A 232 -3.09 -7.61 5.09
C PHE A 232 -3.56 -7.83 6.54
N MET A 233 -2.62 -7.78 7.49
CA MET A 233 -2.91 -8.17 8.88
C MET A 233 -3.88 -7.22 9.61
N ALA A 234 -4.17 -6.04 9.03
CA ALA A 234 -5.17 -5.11 9.53
C ALA A 234 -6.56 -5.26 8.86
N GLY A 235 -6.71 -6.19 7.91
CA GLY A 235 -7.99 -6.60 7.34
C GLY A 235 -8.59 -7.78 8.10
N ASP A 236 -9.50 -7.52 9.05
CA ASP A 236 -10.26 -8.56 9.75
C ASP A 236 -11.39 -9.09 8.84
N VAL A 237 -11.02 -9.95 7.89
CA VAL A 237 -11.93 -10.62 6.95
C VAL A 237 -11.72 -12.13 6.96
N PRO A 238 -12.73 -12.95 6.60
CA PRO A 238 -12.62 -14.41 6.67
C PRO A 238 -11.40 -14.99 5.93
N ASP A 239 -11.08 -14.43 4.77
CA ASP A 239 -9.99 -14.87 3.90
C ASP A 239 -8.65 -14.16 4.19
N MET A 240 -8.47 -13.52 5.35
CA MET A 240 -7.17 -12.95 5.74
C MET A 240 -6.10 -14.04 5.81
N GLY A 241 -5.01 -13.87 5.06
CA GLY A 241 -3.86 -14.77 5.11
C GLY A 241 -3.02 -14.77 3.82
N THR A 242 -1.89 -15.46 3.89
CA THR A 242 -0.93 -15.61 2.80
C THR A 242 -1.31 -16.75 1.87
N ARG A 243 -1.30 -16.50 0.56
CA ARG A 243 -1.62 -17.51 -0.46
C ARG A 243 -0.63 -17.47 -1.63
N ILE A 244 -0.41 -18.62 -2.24
CA ILE A 244 0.28 -18.70 -3.53
C ILE A 244 -0.75 -18.77 -4.64
N VAL A 245 -0.47 -18.07 -5.74
CA VAL A 245 -1.23 -18.17 -6.98
C VAL A 245 -0.27 -18.54 -8.11
N VAL A 246 -0.64 -19.55 -8.89
CA VAL A 246 0.07 -19.96 -10.10
C VAL A 246 -0.91 -19.93 -11.26
N VAL A 247 -0.53 -19.25 -12.33
CA VAL A 247 -1.24 -19.27 -13.62
C VAL A 247 -0.42 -20.14 -14.57
N THR A 248 -1.03 -21.18 -15.11
CA THR A 248 -0.42 -22.10 -16.09
C THR A 248 -1.12 -22.03 -17.44
N ASP A 249 -0.45 -22.50 -18.48
CA ASP A 249 -1.06 -22.69 -19.80
C ASP A 249 -1.78 -24.05 -19.87
N ASN A 250 -3.08 -24.04 -19.61
CA ASN A 250 -4.00 -25.18 -19.72
C ASN A 250 -3.59 -26.43 -18.91
N ASP A 251 -2.89 -26.27 -17.78
CA ASP A 251 -2.42 -27.37 -16.94
C ASP A 251 -2.69 -27.14 -15.44
N ARG A 252 -3.95 -27.36 -15.06
CA ARG A 252 -4.41 -27.21 -13.67
C ARG A 252 -3.61 -28.05 -12.68
N ALA A 253 -3.32 -29.31 -13.02
CA ALA A 253 -2.67 -30.25 -12.11
C ALA A 253 -1.23 -29.81 -11.79
N LYS A 254 -0.50 -29.33 -12.81
CA LYS A 254 0.81 -28.72 -12.61
C LYS A 254 0.73 -27.45 -11.77
N GLY A 255 -0.25 -26.59 -12.04
CA GLY A 255 -0.46 -25.36 -11.29
C GLY A 255 -0.71 -25.61 -9.81
N ASP A 256 -1.60 -26.54 -9.47
CA ASP A 256 -1.92 -26.90 -8.08
C ASP A 256 -0.68 -27.45 -7.35
N ALA A 257 0.06 -28.38 -7.98
CA ALA A 257 1.27 -28.95 -7.40
C ALA A 257 2.39 -27.90 -7.19
N LEU A 258 2.55 -26.96 -8.13
CA LEU A 258 3.53 -25.89 -7.99
C LEU A 258 3.11 -24.89 -6.90
N ALA A 259 1.84 -24.52 -6.81
CA ALA A 259 1.34 -23.62 -5.80
C ALA A 259 1.55 -24.19 -4.38
N GLU A 260 1.25 -25.48 -4.19
CA GLU A 260 1.50 -26.19 -2.92
C GLU A 260 2.99 -26.23 -2.58
N LYS A 261 3.85 -26.63 -3.52
CA LYS A 261 5.29 -26.70 -3.30
C LYS A 261 5.86 -25.34 -2.86
N LEU A 262 5.55 -24.28 -3.60
CA LEU A 262 5.99 -22.93 -3.28
C LEU A 262 5.42 -22.44 -1.95
N GLY A 263 4.16 -22.78 -1.65
CA GLY A 263 3.51 -22.45 -0.40
C GLY A 263 4.20 -23.08 0.80
N HIS A 264 4.55 -24.37 0.71
CA HIS A 264 5.32 -25.06 1.74
C HIS A 264 6.72 -24.46 1.93
N GLU A 265 7.40 -24.09 0.84
CA GLU A 265 8.70 -23.41 0.91
C GLU A 265 8.60 -22.05 1.61
N LEU A 266 7.60 -21.23 1.27
CA LEU A 266 7.35 -19.95 1.93
C LEU A 266 6.97 -20.14 3.41
N TYR A 267 6.16 -21.14 3.71
CA TYR A 267 5.75 -21.47 5.06
C TYR A 267 6.92 -21.88 5.97
N ALA A 268 7.91 -22.62 5.43
CA ALA A 268 9.11 -22.97 6.17
C ALA A 268 9.94 -21.73 6.56
N MET A 269 9.84 -20.64 5.79
CA MET A 269 10.56 -19.38 6.07
C MET A 269 9.82 -18.43 7.01
N ARG A 270 8.58 -18.73 7.42
CA ARG A 270 7.66 -17.80 8.11
C ARG A 270 8.24 -17.09 9.36
N LYS A 271 9.15 -17.76 10.08
CA LYS A 271 9.82 -17.23 11.29
C LYS A 271 10.99 -16.27 10.97
N LEU A 272 11.33 -16.08 9.69
CA LEU A 272 12.52 -15.38 9.21
C LEU A 272 12.21 -14.20 8.27
N THR A 273 10.96 -14.02 7.82
CA THR A 273 10.63 -13.03 6.77
C THR A 273 10.54 -11.60 7.29
N ALA A 274 10.02 -11.40 8.50
CA ALA A 274 9.80 -10.06 9.05
C ALA A 274 11.12 -9.34 9.39
N MET A 275 11.16 -8.01 9.21
CA MET A 275 12.29 -7.20 9.66
C MET A 275 12.37 -7.17 11.20
N PRO A 276 13.58 -7.03 11.77
CA PRO A 276 13.72 -6.70 13.19
C PRO A 276 13.01 -5.38 13.50
N MET A 277 12.20 -5.38 14.55
CA MET A 277 11.48 -4.23 15.07
C MET A 277 11.87 -4.03 16.53
N LEU A 278 12.13 -2.79 16.92
CA LEU A 278 12.49 -2.43 18.29
C LEU A 278 11.32 -1.75 18.97
N ASP A 279 11.20 -1.91 20.28
CA ASP A 279 10.37 -1.01 21.08
C ASP A 279 10.94 0.42 21.05
N THR A 280 10.12 1.40 21.43
CA THR A 280 10.47 2.81 21.36
C THR A 280 11.76 3.16 22.12
N GLU A 281 11.97 2.62 23.32
CA GLU A 281 13.13 3.02 24.12
C GLU A 281 14.42 2.39 23.59
N SER A 282 14.39 1.07 23.30
CA SER A 282 15.53 0.36 22.73
C SER A 282 15.92 0.91 21.35
N GLY A 283 14.92 1.27 20.54
CA GLY A 283 15.13 1.88 19.22
C GLY A 283 15.81 3.25 19.32
N LEU A 284 15.35 4.11 20.24
CA LEU A 284 15.97 5.42 20.46
C LEU A 284 17.40 5.31 21.04
N ASP A 285 17.66 4.31 21.89
CA ASP A 285 19.02 4.02 22.38
C ASP A 285 19.96 3.63 21.22
N GLN A 286 19.50 2.78 20.31
CA GLN A 286 20.25 2.41 19.11
C GLN A 286 20.49 3.61 18.18
N VAL A 287 19.47 4.45 17.96
CA VAL A 287 19.61 5.68 17.16
C VAL A 287 20.72 6.58 17.69
N LEU A 288 20.74 6.81 19.01
CA LEU A 288 21.79 7.62 19.65
C LEU A 288 23.17 6.96 19.54
N ALA A 289 23.26 5.63 19.63
CA ALA A 289 24.51 4.91 19.46
C ALA A 289 25.06 5.01 18.03
N ILE A 290 24.21 4.80 17.02
CA ILE A 290 24.57 4.95 15.61
C ILE A 290 25.02 6.37 15.33
N ARG A 291 24.28 7.37 15.82
CA ARG A 291 24.59 8.78 15.61
C ARG A 291 25.96 9.17 16.18
N ARG A 292 26.31 8.67 17.38
CA ARG A 292 27.64 8.89 17.98
C ARG A 292 28.78 8.29 17.13
N ASN A 293 28.54 7.15 16.49
CA ASN A 293 29.55 6.44 15.72
C ASN A 293 29.66 6.92 14.26
N ASN A 294 28.56 7.39 13.67
CA ASN A 294 28.46 7.80 12.27
C ASN A 294 27.85 9.21 12.12
N PRO A 295 28.58 10.27 12.50
CA PRO A 295 28.05 11.64 12.56
C PRO A 295 27.86 12.32 11.19
N ASP A 296 28.27 11.69 10.08
CA ASP A 296 28.26 12.33 8.75
C ASP A 296 26.90 12.27 8.03
N ARG A 297 26.00 11.38 8.47
CA ARG A 297 24.66 11.20 7.88
C ARG A 297 23.59 11.05 8.96
N PRO A 298 22.33 11.46 8.67
CA PRO A 298 21.24 11.25 9.61
C PRO A 298 20.98 9.76 9.86
N VAL A 299 20.46 9.43 11.03
CA VAL A 299 19.79 8.14 11.27
C VAL A 299 18.33 8.29 10.87
N VAL A 300 17.78 7.34 10.12
CA VAL A 300 16.35 7.34 9.78
C VAL A 300 15.62 6.45 10.77
N VAL A 301 14.60 6.98 11.41
CA VAL A 301 13.71 6.26 12.31
C VAL A 301 12.38 6.07 11.61
N SER A 302 11.98 4.82 11.40
CA SER A 302 10.65 4.47 10.91
C SER A 302 9.72 4.24 12.08
N ASP A 303 8.71 5.11 12.20
CA ASP A 303 7.49 4.84 12.95
C ASP A 303 6.66 3.83 12.14
N ILE A 304 6.97 2.55 12.34
CA ILE A 304 6.59 1.48 11.40
C ILE A 304 5.08 1.30 11.32
N TRP A 305 4.37 1.56 12.42
CA TRP A 305 2.96 1.27 12.56
C TRP A 305 2.07 2.52 12.49
N ASP A 306 2.59 3.72 12.76
CA ASP A 306 1.87 4.95 12.41
C ASP A 306 2.04 5.30 10.91
N ASN A 307 1.82 4.32 10.05
CA ASN A 307 1.97 4.42 8.61
C ASN A 307 0.59 4.63 7.92
N PRO A 308 0.31 5.81 7.33
CA PRO A 308 -0.93 6.03 6.57
C PRO A 308 -1.18 5.03 5.44
N GLY A 309 -0.12 4.51 4.83
CA GLY A 309 -0.21 3.48 3.80
C GLY A 309 -0.67 2.12 4.32
N GLY A 310 -0.72 1.91 5.64
CA GLY A 310 -1.35 0.77 6.30
C GLY A 310 -2.71 1.11 6.94
N GLY A 311 -3.32 2.23 6.55
CA GLY A 311 -4.68 2.56 6.95
C GLY A 311 -4.82 3.38 8.23
N VAL A 312 -3.74 3.82 8.87
CA VAL A 312 -3.82 4.67 10.06
C VAL A 312 -3.81 6.17 9.71
N ALA A 313 -3.94 7.03 10.72
CA ALA A 313 -4.00 8.47 10.54
C ALA A 313 -2.64 9.11 10.19
N GLY A 314 -1.52 8.62 10.71
CA GLY A 314 -0.22 9.27 10.56
C GLY A 314 -0.05 10.50 11.45
N ASP A 315 -0.79 10.57 12.56
CA ASP A 315 -0.76 11.68 13.51
C ASP A 315 -0.24 11.28 14.89
N ALA A 316 0.24 10.05 15.07
CA ALA A 316 0.73 9.57 16.36
C ALA A 316 2.00 10.32 16.80
N THR A 317 2.07 10.59 18.10
CA THR A 317 3.11 11.45 18.69
C THR A 317 4.10 10.70 19.57
N HIS A 318 3.89 9.40 19.81
CA HIS A 318 4.66 8.59 20.76
C HIS A 318 6.17 8.73 20.60
N ILE A 319 6.70 8.50 19.40
CA ILE A 319 8.15 8.55 19.17
C ILE A 319 8.67 9.98 19.31
N LEU A 320 8.00 10.97 18.70
CA LEU A 320 8.41 12.37 18.77
C LEU A 320 8.42 12.89 20.22
N ARG A 321 7.41 12.53 21.02
CA ARG A 321 7.34 12.84 22.45
C ARG A 321 8.58 12.34 23.18
N ARG A 322 8.93 11.06 22.97
CA ARG A 322 10.09 10.44 23.62
C ARG A 322 11.41 11.05 23.15
N MET A 323 11.53 11.40 21.88
CA MET A 323 12.70 12.14 21.36
C MET A 323 12.88 13.49 22.07
N VAL A 324 11.79 14.27 22.20
CA VAL A 324 11.81 15.58 22.89
C VAL A 324 12.14 15.42 24.37
N GLU A 325 11.53 14.46 25.07
CA GLU A 325 11.79 14.19 26.49
C GLU A 325 13.23 13.72 26.77
N ARG A 326 13.88 13.10 25.78
CA ARG A 326 15.30 12.71 25.82
C ARG A 326 16.24 13.86 25.43
N GLY A 327 15.72 15.04 25.10
CA GLY A 327 16.53 16.20 24.72
C GLY A 327 17.13 16.11 23.32
N MET A 328 16.58 15.28 22.44
CA MET A 328 16.99 15.24 21.04
C MET A 328 16.40 16.47 20.32
N ASP A 329 17.25 17.34 19.78
CA ASP A 329 16.83 18.66 19.32
C ASP A 329 17.12 18.96 17.84
N ASN A 330 17.91 18.15 17.13
CA ASN A 330 18.22 18.30 15.71
C ASN A 330 17.55 17.22 14.84
N ILE A 331 16.23 17.31 14.71
CA ILE A 331 15.36 16.30 14.09
C ILE A 331 14.62 16.92 12.89
N ALA A 332 14.30 16.12 11.87
CA ALA A 332 13.18 16.43 10.98
C ALA A 332 12.14 15.32 10.99
N VAL A 333 10.86 15.69 11.01
CA VAL A 333 9.71 14.78 11.08
C VAL A 333 8.90 14.86 9.78
N ALA A 334 8.75 13.75 9.09
CA ALA A 334 7.90 13.57 7.92
C ALA A 334 6.95 12.39 8.14
N THR A 335 5.64 12.59 8.25
CA THR A 335 4.90 13.84 8.40
C THR A 335 3.87 13.63 9.51
N ILE A 336 3.25 14.69 10.02
CA ILE A 336 2.10 14.56 10.92
C ILE A 336 0.86 15.05 10.18
N TRP A 337 -0.13 14.19 10.03
CA TRP A 337 -1.43 14.59 9.48
C TRP A 337 -2.19 15.43 10.50
N ASP A 338 -2.28 16.73 10.24
CA ASP A 338 -2.94 17.66 11.17
C ASP A 338 -3.54 18.87 10.41
N PRO A 339 -4.70 18.68 9.75
CA PRO A 339 -5.29 19.74 8.94
C PRO A 339 -5.63 21.01 9.73
N ILE A 340 -5.96 20.85 11.03
CA ILE A 340 -6.27 21.98 11.92
C ILE A 340 -5.01 22.81 12.17
N ALA A 341 -3.89 22.17 12.51
CA ALA A 341 -2.64 22.87 12.76
C ALA A 341 -2.09 23.55 11.49
N VAL A 342 -2.23 22.92 10.32
CA VAL A 342 -1.89 23.56 9.03
C VAL A 342 -2.71 24.83 8.83
N SER A 343 -4.03 24.78 9.07
CA SER A 343 -4.92 25.94 8.93
C SER A 343 -4.47 27.12 9.81
N PHE A 344 -4.11 26.86 11.07
CA PHE A 344 -3.58 27.89 11.97
C PHE A 344 -2.24 28.47 11.51
N CYS A 345 -1.31 27.63 11.02
CA CYS A 345 -0.03 28.11 10.52
C CYS A 345 -0.19 29.03 9.30
N HIS A 346 -1.09 28.67 8.38
CA HIS A 346 -1.41 29.51 7.21
C HIS A 346 -2.07 30.82 7.61
N ALA A 347 -2.96 30.82 8.60
CA ALA A 347 -3.59 32.04 9.10
C ALA A 347 -2.59 32.96 9.83
N ALA A 348 -1.64 32.39 10.58
CA ALA A 348 -0.61 33.15 11.29
C ALA A 348 0.48 33.71 10.35
N GLY A 349 0.82 32.97 9.30
CA GLY A 349 1.84 33.34 8.31
C GLY A 349 3.26 32.89 8.68
N GLU A 350 4.12 32.79 7.67
CA GLU A 350 5.54 32.45 7.86
C GLU A 350 6.24 33.46 8.77
N GLY A 351 7.09 32.95 9.67
CA GLY A 351 7.81 33.72 10.66
C GLY A 351 7.04 33.99 11.96
N ALA A 352 5.73 33.76 12.00
CA ALA A 352 4.93 33.94 13.20
C ALA A 352 5.31 32.94 14.31
N GLU A 353 5.23 33.39 15.56
CA GLU A 353 5.34 32.54 16.73
C GLU A 353 3.97 32.36 17.38
N ILE A 354 3.54 31.11 17.57
CA ILE A 354 2.23 30.77 18.14
C ILE A 354 2.35 29.56 19.06
N ASP A 355 1.45 29.48 20.05
CA ASP A 355 1.22 28.23 20.77
C ASP A 355 0.37 27.31 19.89
N LEU A 356 0.85 26.09 19.65
CA LEU A 356 0.26 25.14 18.71
C LEU A 356 0.25 23.72 19.28
N ARG A 357 -0.90 23.08 19.16
CA ARG A 357 -1.10 21.67 19.47
C ARG A 357 -1.00 20.82 18.20
N ILE A 358 -0.13 19.82 18.20
CA ILE A 358 0.25 19.02 17.03
C ILE A 358 0.01 17.53 17.27
N GLY A 359 -0.63 16.85 16.30
CA GLY A 359 -0.81 15.39 16.28
C GLY A 359 -1.73 14.86 17.40
N GLY A 360 -1.94 13.54 17.42
CA GLY A 360 -2.71 12.85 18.47
C GLY A 360 -4.19 13.21 18.49
N LYS A 361 -4.79 13.53 17.34
CA LYS A 361 -6.16 14.05 17.21
C LYS A 361 -7.14 13.00 16.68
N SER A 362 -6.65 11.99 15.99
CA SER A 362 -7.47 11.03 15.25
C SER A 362 -8.00 9.91 16.15
N SER A 363 -7.20 9.39 17.08
CA SER A 363 -7.68 8.52 18.15
C SER A 363 -6.71 8.43 19.34
N PRO A 364 -7.18 7.95 20.52
CA PRO A 364 -6.36 7.80 21.71
C PRO A 364 -5.13 6.88 21.52
N GLU A 365 -5.23 5.90 20.62
CA GLU A 365 -4.15 4.96 20.32
C GLU A 365 -2.91 5.65 19.72
N GLY A 366 -3.08 6.79 19.03
CA GLY A 366 -1.98 7.62 18.51
C GLY A 366 -1.24 8.43 19.59
N GLY A 367 -1.72 8.40 20.83
CA GLY A 367 -1.16 9.14 21.95
C GLY A 367 -1.65 10.59 22.02
N GLU A 368 -1.30 11.25 23.13
CA GLU A 368 -1.74 12.63 23.37
C GLU A 368 -1.10 13.60 22.37
N PRO A 369 -1.79 14.70 22.01
CA PRO A 369 -1.18 15.79 21.27
C PRO A 369 0.06 16.39 21.95
N LEU A 370 0.95 16.98 21.16
CA LEU A 370 2.11 17.73 21.64
C LEU A 370 1.81 19.23 21.62
N ASP A 371 1.99 19.89 22.76
CA ASP A 371 1.83 21.34 22.89
C ASP A 371 3.20 22.02 22.82
N PHE A 372 3.38 22.90 21.83
CA PHE A 372 4.61 23.64 21.63
C PHE A 372 4.32 25.12 21.41
N ARG A 373 5.21 25.98 21.90
CA ARG A 373 5.38 27.30 21.30
C ARG A 373 6.30 27.14 20.08
N ILE A 374 5.78 27.41 18.90
CA ILE A 374 6.47 27.17 17.63
C ILE A 374 6.74 28.47 16.88
N LYS A 375 7.66 28.41 15.92
CA LYS A 375 7.77 29.34 14.80
C LYS A 375 7.28 28.64 13.52
N VAL A 376 6.45 29.33 12.73
CA VAL A 376 6.08 28.87 11.39
C VAL A 376 7.26 29.12 10.46
N MET A 377 7.89 28.05 9.99
CA MET A 377 9.06 28.12 9.12
C MET A 377 8.68 28.25 7.65
N ARG A 378 7.59 27.58 7.25
CA ARG A 378 7.04 27.61 5.89
C ARG A 378 5.55 27.30 5.90
N ALA A 379 4.78 27.94 5.04
CA ALA A 379 3.38 27.62 4.77
C ALA A 379 3.17 27.50 3.25
N ALA A 380 2.97 26.28 2.75
CA ALA A 380 2.84 26.00 1.33
C ALA A 380 1.38 25.63 0.99
N GLU A 381 0.84 26.21 -0.08
CA GLU A 381 -0.52 25.88 -0.56
C GLU A 381 -0.60 24.47 -1.17
N ALA A 382 0.53 23.96 -1.69
CA ALA A 382 0.63 22.61 -2.23
C ALA A 382 2.02 22.02 -1.93
N GLY A 383 2.07 21.05 -1.02
CA GLY A 383 3.22 20.19 -0.79
C GLY A 383 3.13 18.91 -1.63
N TRP A 384 4.28 18.31 -1.91
CA TRP A 384 4.35 17.05 -2.66
C TRP A 384 5.56 16.21 -2.22
N GLN A 385 5.60 14.96 -2.64
CA GLN A 385 6.79 14.10 -2.61
C GLN A 385 6.83 13.24 -3.88
N SER A 386 8.01 12.71 -4.24
CA SER A 386 8.11 11.71 -5.30
C SER A 386 7.64 10.34 -4.81
N PHE A 387 7.05 9.57 -5.71
CA PHE A 387 6.96 8.12 -5.58
C PHE A 387 7.25 7.51 -6.95
N ARG A 388 8.50 7.08 -7.16
CA ARG A 388 9.01 6.76 -8.51
C ARG A 388 8.76 7.92 -9.49
N ASN A 389 8.11 7.64 -10.62
CA ASN A 389 7.79 8.65 -11.63
C ASN A 389 6.51 9.45 -11.30
N SER A 390 5.81 9.10 -10.22
CA SER A 390 4.56 9.74 -9.79
C SER A 390 4.81 10.84 -8.75
N ARG A 391 3.82 11.74 -8.61
CA ARG A 391 3.78 12.77 -7.57
C ARG A 391 2.66 12.46 -6.58
N VAL A 392 2.99 12.45 -5.30
CA VAL A 392 2.01 12.29 -4.21
C VAL A 392 1.79 13.66 -3.57
N THR A 393 0.53 14.06 -3.45
CA THR A 393 0.15 15.34 -2.83
C THR A 393 0.20 15.26 -1.32
N LEU A 394 0.71 16.31 -0.67
CA LEU A 394 0.61 16.52 0.78
C LEU A 394 -0.56 17.48 1.13
N GLY A 395 -1.25 18.01 0.10
CA GLY A 395 -2.20 19.10 0.25
C GLY A 395 -1.52 20.39 0.74
N ARG A 396 -2.26 21.24 1.46
CA ARG A 396 -1.67 22.39 2.15
C ARG A 396 -0.74 21.86 3.23
N THR A 397 0.43 22.48 3.35
CA THR A 397 1.50 22.01 4.21
C THR A 397 2.04 23.16 5.05
N ALA A 398 2.48 22.87 6.27
CA ALA A 398 3.23 23.80 7.09
C ALA A 398 4.47 23.11 7.68
N VAL A 399 5.60 23.81 7.70
CA VAL A 399 6.78 23.40 8.46
C VAL A 399 6.81 24.26 9.71
N VAL A 400 6.82 23.62 10.88
CA VAL A 400 6.88 24.31 12.18
C VAL A 400 8.10 23.86 12.98
N ARG A 401 8.61 24.77 13.79
CA ARG A 401 9.77 24.52 14.65
C ARG A 401 9.48 24.95 16.09
N PRO A 402 9.49 24.05 17.08
CA PRO A 402 9.45 24.42 18.50
C PRO A 402 10.58 25.40 18.84
N LEU A 403 10.25 26.48 19.56
CA LEU A 403 11.22 27.51 19.92
C LEU A 403 12.36 26.92 20.75
N GLY A 404 13.59 27.37 20.47
CA GLY A 404 14.79 26.90 21.16
C GLY A 404 15.30 25.53 20.70
N THR A 405 14.72 24.94 19.66
CA THR A 405 15.14 23.64 19.10
C THR A 405 15.57 23.77 17.63
N GLN A 406 16.13 22.70 17.07
CA GLN A 406 16.33 22.49 15.64
C GLN A 406 15.39 21.39 15.11
N ILE A 407 14.22 21.19 15.73
CA ILE A 407 13.23 20.19 15.31
C ILE A 407 12.33 20.80 14.25
N ASP A 408 12.38 20.28 13.02
CA ASP A 408 11.44 20.68 11.96
C ASP A 408 10.35 19.63 11.81
N ILE A 409 9.10 20.03 11.95
CA ILE A 409 7.93 19.14 11.84
C ILE A 409 7.12 19.54 10.61
N ILE A 410 6.93 18.61 9.69
CA ILE A 410 6.07 18.79 8.51
C ILE A 410 4.64 18.37 8.86
N LEU A 411 3.71 19.33 8.78
CA LEU A 411 2.28 19.15 8.99
C LEU A 411 1.55 19.17 7.64
N ILE A 412 0.66 18.20 7.40
CA ILE A 412 0.00 18.01 6.10
C ILE A 412 -1.53 17.93 6.22
N THR A 413 -2.26 18.35 5.17
CA THR A 413 -3.72 18.19 5.11
C THR A 413 -4.15 16.94 4.34
N SER A 414 -3.38 16.54 3.31
CA SER A 414 -3.64 15.30 2.57
C SER A 414 -2.88 14.17 3.24
N ARG A 415 -3.59 13.21 3.81
CA ARG A 415 -2.97 12.08 4.52
C ARG A 415 -2.17 11.22 3.55
N THR A 416 -0.93 10.89 3.91
CA THR A 416 -0.07 10.03 3.11
C THR A 416 1.11 9.49 3.91
N GLN A 417 1.63 8.33 3.51
CA GLN A 417 2.89 7.80 4.04
C GLN A 417 4.12 8.51 3.45
N THR A 418 5.26 8.36 4.10
CA THR A 418 6.53 8.89 3.57
C THR A 418 7.13 7.93 2.54
N TYR A 419 7.58 8.45 1.40
CA TYR A 419 8.19 7.68 0.31
C TYR A 419 9.65 8.09 0.04
N GLU A 420 9.91 9.38 -0.13
CA GLU A 420 11.19 9.88 -0.64
C GLU A 420 11.73 11.04 0.21
N PRO A 421 13.06 11.21 0.34
CA PRO A 421 13.66 12.31 1.11
C PRO A 421 13.29 13.70 0.59
N ASP A 422 12.84 13.82 -0.66
CA ASP A 422 12.44 15.09 -1.24
C ASP A 422 11.23 15.71 -0.55
N ILE A 423 10.47 14.94 0.24
CA ILE A 423 9.42 15.43 1.14
C ILE A 423 9.92 16.55 2.07
N PHE A 424 11.20 16.50 2.46
CA PHE A 424 11.84 17.53 3.29
C PHE A 424 12.34 18.70 2.44
N SER A 425 13.11 18.41 1.39
CA SER A 425 13.84 19.45 0.66
C SER A 425 12.93 20.36 -0.15
N ASN A 426 11.80 19.86 -0.68
CA ASN A 426 10.83 20.72 -1.38
C ASN A 426 10.11 21.72 -0.45
N LEU A 427 10.16 21.45 0.86
CA LEU A 427 9.62 22.32 1.92
C LEU A 427 10.72 23.13 2.62
N GLY A 428 11.93 23.17 2.06
CA GLY A 428 13.04 23.96 2.60
C GLY A 428 13.72 23.37 3.83
N VAL A 429 13.42 22.11 4.19
CA VAL A 429 14.11 21.40 5.27
C VAL A 429 15.34 20.68 4.69
N ASP A 430 16.52 21.11 5.11
CA ASP A 430 17.78 20.46 4.76
C ASP A 430 17.98 19.21 5.62
N PHE A 431 17.40 18.09 5.18
CA PHE A 431 17.40 16.82 5.90
C PHE A 431 18.81 16.25 6.10
N ALA A 432 19.78 16.61 5.24
CA ALA A 432 21.16 16.13 5.34
C ALA A 432 21.91 16.74 6.54
N LYS A 433 21.42 17.88 7.08
CA LYS A 433 21.99 18.53 8.28
C LYS A 433 21.36 18.06 9.59
N LYS A 434 20.38 17.16 9.53
CA LYS A 434 19.73 16.62 10.73
C LYS A 434 20.52 15.46 11.30
N ASP A 435 20.40 15.27 12.61
CA ASP A 435 20.92 14.07 13.26
C ASP A 435 19.98 12.89 13.06
N VAL A 436 18.67 13.15 13.06
CA VAL A 436 17.63 12.13 12.94
C VAL A 436 16.51 12.58 12.01
N LEU A 437 16.05 11.66 11.15
CA LEU A 437 14.84 11.80 10.35
C LEU A 437 13.79 10.82 10.87
N LEU A 438 12.70 11.33 11.44
CA LEU A 438 11.56 10.50 11.85
C LEU A 438 10.57 10.44 10.69
N VAL A 439 10.35 9.24 10.16
CA VAL A 439 9.46 8.98 9.03
C VAL A 439 8.30 8.07 9.40
N LYS A 440 7.14 8.31 8.80
CA LYS A 440 5.92 7.50 8.97
C LYS A 440 5.68 6.61 7.75
N SER A 441 6.27 5.42 7.76
CA SER A 441 6.12 4.40 6.72
C SER A 441 6.71 3.07 7.18
N THR A 442 6.05 1.97 6.81
CA THR A 442 6.51 0.61 7.16
C THR A 442 7.73 0.17 6.33
N ASN A 443 7.69 0.37 5.01
CA ASN A 443 8.74 -0.13 4.12
C ASN A 443 8.88 0.63 2.79
N HIS A 444 7.82 1.31 2.31
CA HIS A 444 7.85 2.06 1.04
C HIS A 444 8.91 3.17 1.00
N PHE A 445 9.24 3.78 2.13
CA PHE A 445 10.31 4.77 2.24
C PHE A 445 11.73 4.21 2.05
N HIS A 446 11.92 2.90 2.25
CA HIS A 446 13.26 2.32 2.40
C HIS A 446 14.16 2.59 1.18
N ALA A 447 13.60 2.49 -0.03
CA ALA A 447 14.35 2.68 -1.27
C ALA A 447 14.92 4.12 -1.39
N GLY A 448 14.15 5.13 -0.99
CA GLY A 448 14.54 6.53 -1.05
C GLY A 448 15.50 6.94 0.06
N PHE A 449 15.32 6.40 1.26
CA PHE A 449 16.06 6.81 2.45
C PHE A 449 17.36 6.03 2.69
N ALA A 450 17.45 4.76 2.28
CA ALA A 450 18.66 3.95 2.49
C ALA A 450 19.94 4.59 1.91
N PRO A 451 19.94 5.24 0.72
CA PRO A 451 21.14 5.88 0.18
C PRO A 451 21.62 7.11 0.97
N VAL A 452 20.73 7.76 1.73
CA VAL A 452 21.01 9.03 2.43
C VAL A 452 21.14 8.88 3.96
N ALA A 453 20.82 7.69 4.50
CA ALA A 453 20.91 7.38 5.92
C ALA A 453 22.29 6.80 6.29
N SER A 454 22.67 6.94 7.56
CA SER A 454 23.72 6.10 8.17
C SER A 454 23.19 4.68 8.43
N GLU A 455 21.97 4.59 8.96
CA GLU A 455 21.22 3.35 9.19
C GLU A 455 19.72 3.68 9.28
N ILE A 456 18.87 2.67 9.05
CA ILE A 456 17.42 2.74 9.24
C ILE A 456 17.06 1.91 10.47
N VAL A 457 16.43 2.54 11.46
CA VAL A 457 15.95 1.91 12.69
C VAL A 457 14.43 1.83 12.66
N TYR A 458 13.88 0.63 12.73
CA TYR A 458 12.43 0.39 12.74
C TYR A 458 11.92 0.32 14.18
N ILE A 459 11.03 1.24 14.54
CA ILE A 459 10.43 1.33 15.87
C ILE A 459 8.94 1.00 15.81
N ALA A 460 8.54 0.00 16.59
CA ALA A 460 7.16 -0.41 16.77
C ALA A 460 6.51 0.33 17.95
N ALA A 461 6.10 1.57 17.71
CA ALA A 461 5.32 2.34 18.68
C ALA A 461 3.83 1.93 18.66
N PRO A 462 3.07 2.13 19.76
CA PRO A 462 1.62 1.89 19.79
C PRO A 462 0.84 2.77 18.80
N THR A 463 -0.22 2.22 18.22
CA THR A 463 -1.12 2.88 17.25
C THR A 463 -2.38 2.02 17.04
N SER A 464 -3.31 2.48 16.20
CA SER A 464 -4.50 1.72 15.79
C SER A 464 -4.20 0.58 14.80
N TYR A 465 -2.98 0.49 14.25
CA TYR A 465 -2.59 -0.67 13.44
C TYR A 465 -2.40 -1.91 14.33
N PRO A 466 -3.01 -3.07 14.00
CA PRO A 466 -2.77 -4.30 14.75
C PRO A 466 -1.37 -4.89 14.46
N THR A 467 -0.53 -4.96 15.49
CA THR A 467 0.90 -5.27 15.32
C THR A 467 1.29 -6.72 15.64
N ASP A 468 0.44 -7.48 16.33
CA ASP A 468 0.71 -8.86 16.76
C ASP A 468 -0.47 -9.78 16.40
N PRO A 469 -0.45 -10.43 15.22
CA PRO A 469 -1.53 -11.31 14.78
C PRO A 469 -1.81 -12.50 15.71
N ALA A 470 -0.86 -12.89 16.56
CA ALA A 470 -1.11 -13.94 17.53
C ALA A 470 -2.13 -13.47 18.58
N LYS A 471 -2.15 -12.17 18.91
CA LYS A 471 -2.97 -11.57 19.97
C LYS A 471 -4.06 -10.63 19.49
N THR A 472 -3.98 -10.12 18.26
CA THR A 472 -4.99 -9.21 17.69
C THR A 472 -6.40 -9.81 17.85
N PRO A 473 -7.38 -9.03 18.32
CA PRO A 473 -8.74 -9.52 18.57
C PRO A 473 -9.55 -9.58 17.28
N TYR A 474 -9.10 -10.37 16.31
CA TYR A 474 -9.84 -10.65 15.08
C TYR A 474 -11.21 -11.25 15.40
N ARG A 475 -12.25 -10.77 14.70
CA ARG A 475 -13.64 -11.22 14.85
C ARG A 475 -14.07 -12.08 13.68
N LYS A 476 -13.49 -11.87 12.50
CA LYS A 476 -13.88 -12.55 11.25
C LYS A 476 -12.77 -13.42 10.70
N ALA A 477 -11.52 -12.98 10.78
CA ALA A 477 -10.40 -13.75 10.26
C ALA A 477 -10.28 -15.13 10.93
N SER A 478 -9.84 -16.11 10.15
CA SER A 478 -9.56 -17.44 10.69
C SER A 478 -8.54 -17.36 11.82
N LEU A 479 -8.84 -18.04 12.93
CA LEU A 479 -7.91 -18.16 14.05
C LEU A 479 -6.97 -19.36 13.90
N GLU A 480 -7.16 -20.18 12.85
CA GLU A 480 -6.38 -21.38 12.53
C GLU A 480 -5.19 -21.09 11.60
N LEU A 481 -4.48 -19.99 11.87
CA LEU A 481 -3.32 -19.56 11.09
C LEU A 481 -2.13 -19.25 11.99
N TRP A 482 -0.91 -19.34 11.45
CA TRP A 482 0.30 -18.90 12.12
C TRP A 482 0.38 -17.37 12.05
N PRO A 483 0.76 -16.66 13.14
CA PRO A 483 1.37 -17.14 14.39
C PRO A 483 0.41 -17.54 15.52
N ARG A 484 -0.91 -17.51 15.33
CA ARG A 484 -1.86 -17.88 16.39
C ARG A 484 -1.84 -19.38 16.71
N VAL A 485 -1.78 -20.21 15.68
CA VAL A 485 -1.47 -21.64 15.78
C VAL A 485 0.00 -21.83 15.40
N ALA A 486 0.76 -22.56 16.22
CA ALA A 486 2.21 -22.71 16.02
C ALA A 486 2.56 -23.39 14.68
N ASP A 487 1.77 -24.39 14.27
CA ASP A 487 1.94 -25.11 13.03
C ASP A 487 0.58 -25.58 12.43
N PRO A 488 -0.21 -24.68 11.81
CA PRO A 488 -1.48 -25.03 11.17
C PRO A 488 -1.37 -25.91 9.90
N LEU A 489 -0.17 -26.14 9.36
CA LEU A 489 0.04 -27.03 8.22
C LEU A 489 0.62 -28.40 8.61
N GLY A 490 1.17 -28.56 9.82
CA GLY A 490 1.76 -29.82 10.27
C GLY A 490 3.10 -30.11 9.58
N LEU A 491 3.89 -29.06 9.29
CA LEU A 491 5.14 -29.14 8.53
C LEU A 491 6.40 -28.93 9.39
N ASP A 492 6.27 -28.62 10.69
CA ASP A 492 7.40 -28.43 11.61
C ASP A 492 7.97 -29.74 12.18
#